data_AF-A0A1M5EIS8-F1
#
_entry.id   AF-A0A1M5EIS8-F1
#
_cell.length_a   1.000
_cell.length_b   1.000
_cell.length_c   1.000
_cell.angle_alpha   90.00
_cell.angle_beta   90.00
_cell.angle_gamma   90.00
#
_symmetry.space_group_name_H-M   'P 1'
#
loop_
_entity.id
_entity.type
_entity.pdbx_description
1 polymer ?
#
loop_
_entity_poly.entity_id
_entity_poly.type
_entity_poly.pdbx_seq_one_letter_code
_entity_poly.pdbx_strand_id
1 'polypeptide(L)' 'MDIDQFKQLSFEQKLDELKYNGNLLGSYERNTEQGIKVPGDIYELYDFWVYLSDDEKTIIPTRRNPLPAEEE' A
#
# COMPACT_ATOMS: atom_id res chain seq x y z
N MET A 1 -1.99 -6.27 13.33
CA MET A 1 -0.59 -5.81 13.39
C MET A 1 -0.57 -4.30 13.25
N ASP A 2 0.36 -3.60 13.91
CA ASP A 2 0.49 -2.13 13.77
C ASP A 2 1.42 -1.75 12.62
N ILE A 3 1.22 -0.54 12.07
CA ILE A 3 2.06 0.00 11.00
C ILE A 3 3.55 0.05 11.38
N ASP A 4 3.87 0.27 12.66
CA ASP A 4 5.26 0.35 13.14
C ASP A 4 5.94 -1.02 13.11
N GLN A 5 5.21 -2.06 13.50
CA GLN A 5 5.65 -3.45 13.36
C GLN A 5 5.81 -3.81 11.88
N PHE A 6 4.85 -3.41 11.03
CA PHE A 6 4.91 -3.66 9.59
C PHE A 6 6.14 -3.01 8.95
N LYS A 7 6.53 -1.80 9.37
CA LYS A 7 7.75 -1.14 8.89
C LYS A 7 9.01 -1.94 9.20
N GLN A 8 9.07 -2.62 10.34
CA GLN A 8 10.21 -3.46 10.76
C GLN A 8 10.34 -4.77 9.98
N LEU A 9 9.28 -5.21 9.29
CA LEU A 9 9.33 -6.41 8.47
C LEU A 9 10.21 -6.25 7.22
N SER A 10 10.81 -7.37 6.79
CA SER A 10 11.45 -7.49 5.48
C SER A 10 10.44 -7.36 4.35
N PHE A 11 10.91 -7.02 3.15
CA PHE A 11 10.06 -6.85 1.97
C PHE A 11 9.19 -8.09 1.69
N GLU A 12 9.79 -9.28 1.72
CA GLU A 12 9.09 -10.56 1.51
C GLU A 12 8.01 -10.80 2.57
N GLN A 13 8.29 -10.46 3.83
CA GLN A 13 7.32 -10.59 4.92
C GLN A 13 6.15 -9.60 4.78
N LYS A 14 6.41 -8.40 4.25
CA LYS A 14 5.37 -7.41 3.92
C LYS A 14 4.46 -7.92 2.81
N LEU A 15 5.02 -8.53 1.76
CA LEU A 15 4.25 -9.15 0.68
C LEU A 15 3.40 -10.31 1.21
N ASP A 16 3.96 -11.14 2.08
CA ASP A 16 3.25 -12.26 2.71
C ASP A 16 2.05 -11.76 3.52
N GLU A 17 2.26 -10.74 4.37
CA GLU A 17 1.19 -10.07 5.12
C GLU A 17 0.11 -9.50 4.19
N LEU A 18 0.49 -8.80 3.11
CA LEU A 18 -0.47 -8.27 2.14
C LEU A 18 -1.27 -9.36 1.44
N LYS A 19 -0.65 -10.51 1.18
CA LYS A 19 -1.28 -11.63 0.48
C LYS A 19 -2.25 -12.42 1.37
N TYR A 20 -1.93 -12.58 2.66
CA TYR A 20 -2.76 -13.35 3.59
C TYR A 20 -3.74 -12.49 4.39
N ASN A 21 -3.35 -11.28 4.75
CA ASN A 21 -4.12 -10.37 5.62
C ASN A 21 -4.54 -9.07 4.91
N GLY A 22 -3.97 -8.75 3.76
CA GLY A 22 -4.29 -7.55 3.01
C GLY A 22 -5.57 -7.70 2.21
N ASN A 23 -6.44 -6.70 2.32
CA ASN A 23 -7.63 -6.57 1.51
C ASN A 23 -7.36 -5.59 0.37
N LEU A 24 -7.37 -6.06 -0.88
CA LEU A 24 -7.15 -5.19 -2.04
C LEU A 24 -8.33 -4.22 -2.18
N LEU A 25 -8.07 -2.93 -1.98
CA LEU A 25 -9.06 -1.88 -2.18
C LEU A 25 -9.17 -1.49 -3.65
N GLY A 26 -8.06 -1.56 -4.39
CA GLY A 26 -8.04 -1.31 -5.83
C GLY A 26 -6.72 -0.71 -6.31
N SER A 27 -6.67 -0.46 -7.61
CA SER A 27 -5.51 0.12 -8.27
C SER A 27 -5.38 1.61 -7.97
N TYR A 28 -4.16 2.03 -7.64
CA TYR A 28 -3.82 3.39 -7.26
C TYR A 28 -2.60 3.87 -8.05
N GLU A 29 -2.73 5.04 -8.66
CA GLU A 29 -1.64 5.71 -9.34
C GLU A 29 -1.04 6.77 -8.42
N ARG A 30 0.18 6.53 -7.93
CA ARG A 30 0.89 7.55 -7.15
C ARG A 30 1.66 8.47 -8.08
N ASN A 31 1.40 9.77 -7.98
CA ASN A 31 2.28 10.78 -8.58
C ASN A 31 3.57 10.91 -7.75
N THR A 32 4.71 10.63 -8.37
CA THR A 32 6.02 10.93 -7.78
C THR A 32 6.32 12.42 -7.88
N GLU A 33 7.29 12.92 -7.10
CA GLU A 33 7.74 14.32 -7.16
C GLU A 33 8.27 14.71 -8.55
N GLN A 34 8.66 13.75 -9.38
CA GLN A 34 9.07 13.98 -10.78
C GLN A 34 7.89 14.10 -11.75
N GLY A 35 6.65 14.03 -11.26
CA GLY A 35 5.44 14.01 -12.09
C GLY A 35 5.21 12.68 -12.81
N ILE A 36 5.99 11.65 -12.48
CA ILE A 36 5.83 10.30 -13.05
C ILE A 36 4.72 9.60 -12.26
N LYS A 37 3.69 9.14 -12.99
CA LYS A 37 2.64 8.29 -12.44
C LYS A 37 3.20 6.88 -12.28
N VAL A 38 3.26 6.41 -11.04
CA VAL A 38 3.65 5.04 -10.74
C VAL A 38 2.37 4.26 -10.44
N PRO A 39 1.97 3.33 -11.33
CA PRO A 39 0.84 2.46 -11.08
C PRO A 39 1.19 1.50 -9.93
N GLY A 40 0.16 1.12 -9.20
CA GLY A 40 0.25 0.14 -8.14
C GLY A 40 -1.12 -0.16 -7.59
N ASP A 41 -1.14 -0.89 -6.49
CA ASP A 41 -2.33 -1.33 -5.82
C ASP A 41 -2.29 -0.92 -4.36
N ILE A 42 -3.47 -0.67 -3.81
CA ILE A 42 -3.63 -0.33 -2.40
C ILE A 42 -4.39 -1.42 -1.69
N TYR A 43 -3.76 -1.85 -0.61
CA TYR A 43 -4.27 -2.85 0.28
C TYR A 43 -4.59 -2.20 1.61
N GLU A 44 -5.73 -2.55 2.16
CA GLU A 44 -6.06 -2.30 3.54
C GLU A 44 -5.49 -3.44 4.39
N LEU A 45 -4.71 -3.10 5.40
CA LEU A 45 -4.09 -4.06 6.32
C LEU A 45 -4.39 -3.60 7.75
N TYR A 46 -5.29 -4.32 8.43
CA TYR A 46 -5.76 -3.99 9.78
C TYR A 46 -6.31 -2.55 9.88
N ASP A 47 -5.55 -1.62 10.49
CA ASP A 47 -5.94 -0.21 10.74
C ASP A 47 -5.12 0.78 9.89
N PHE A 48 -4.49 0.30 8.82
CA PHE A 48 -3.69 1.13 7.92
C PHE A 48 -3.75 0.64 6.48
N TRP A 49 -3.24 1.46 5.57
CA TRP A 49 -3.19 1.16 4.15
C TRP A 49 -1.75 0.93 3.71
N VAL A 50 -1.58 0.10 2.71
CA VAL A 50 -0.30 -0.23 2.14
C VAL A 50 -0.40 -0.09 0.64
N TYR A 51 0.41 0.81 0.11
CA TYR A 51 0.63 0.94 -1.32
C TYR A 51 1.73 -0.01 -1.75
N LEU A 52 1.44 -0.85 -2.73
CA LEU A 52 2.38 -1.71 -3.43
C LEU A 52 2.46 -1.23 -4.87
N SER A 53 3.63 -0.83 -5.34
CA SER A 53 3.80 -0.53 -6.78
C SER A 53 3.62 -1.80 -7.61
N ASP A 54 3.12 -1.65 -8.84
CA ASP A 54 2.90 -2.74 -9.80
C ASP A 54 4.19 -3.51 -10.13
N ASP A 55 5.32 -2.81 -10.14
CA ASP A 55 6.66 -3.41 -10.29
C ASP A 55 7.14 -4.17 -9.03
N GLU A 56 6.31 -4.28 -7.99
CA GLU A 56 6.55 -5.00 -6.73
C GLU A 56 7.91 -4.67 -6.07
N LYS A 57 8.45 -3.47 -6.31
CA LYS A 57 9.71 -2.99 -5.69
C LYS A 57 9.50 -2.04 -4.53
N THR A 58 8.30 -1.48 -4.42
CA THR A 58 8.01 -0.39 -3.49
C THR A 58 6.78 -0.72 -2.67
N ILE A 59 6.96 -0.81 -1.35
CA ILE A 59 5.88 -0.97 -0.37
C ILE A 59 5.90 0.25 0.56
N ILE A 60 4.80 0.99 0.55
CA ILE A 60 4.65 2.20 1.36
C ILE A 60 3.43 2.04 2.26
N PRO A 61 3.64 1.78 3.55
CA PRO A 61 2.57 1.77 4.51
C PRO A 61 2.20 3.22 4.92
N THR A 62 0.90 3.51 5.00
CA THR A 62 0.34 4.81 5.36
C THR A 62 -0.85 4.64 6.31
N ARG A 63 -0.93 5.51 7.33
CA ARG A 63 -2.11 5.62 8.20
C ARG A 63 -3.20 6.51 7.63
N ARG A 64 -2.92 7.20 6.53
CA ARG A 64 -3.89 8.06 5.86
C ARG A 64 -4.37 7.33 4.64
N ASN A 65 -5.70 7.14 4.54
CA ASN A 65 -6.31 6.57 3.34
C ASN A 65 -5.87 7.40 2.13
N PRO A 66 -5.07 6.81 1.22
CA PRO A 66 -4.57 7.48 0.04
C PRO A 66 -5.58 7.45 -1.11
N LEU A 67 -6.59 6.57 -1.05
CA LEU A 67 -7.66 6.58 -2.04
C LEU A 67 -8.45 7.89 -1.88
N PRO A 68 -8.82 8.56 -2.98
CA PRO A 68 -9.83 9.61 -2.89
C PRO A 68 -11.07 9.01 -2.22
N ALA A 69 -11.70 9.76 -1.32
CA ALA A 69 -13.02 9.38 -0.84
C ALA A 69 -13.87 9.14 -2.08
N GLU A 70 -14.44 7.93 -2.23
CA GLU A 70 -15.34 7.62 -3.34
C GLU A 70 -16.37 8.77 -3.39
N GLU A 71 -16.27 9.61 -4.42
CA GLU A 71 -17.33 10.56 -4.74
C GLU A 71 -18.49 9.70 -5.26
N GLU A 72 -19.42 9.37 -4.37
CA GLU A 72 -20.73 8.77 -4.67
C GLU A 72 -21.53 9.62 -5.68
#